data_AF-A0A1B2CUA6-F1
#
_entry.id   AF-A0A1B2CUA6-F1
#
_cell.length_a   1.000
_cell.length_b   1.000
_cell.length_c   1.000
_cell.angle_alpha   90.00
_cell.angle_beta   90.00
_cell.angle_gamma   90.00
#
_symmetry.space_group_name_H-M   'P 1'
#
loop_
_entity.id
_entity.type
_entity.pdbx_description
1 polymer ?
#
loop_
_entity_poly.entity_id
_entity_poly.type
_entity_poly.pdbx_seq_one_letter_code
_entity_poly.pdbx_strand_id
1 'polypeptide(L)'
;RGTYKGLVVVCFDAEAPTLEDYLGDYRWYLDIVLDQTDEGTEFIGGCVRNDFQRNREFGVENFIGDLSHASWTHDSGAKATTFGKPVPDFMPVEQDSFHRNANGHGREGGTDGLGTLGITSLRRPAIMAYYQQKRAQMARRLGELRATRLFGSVVSASVFPNSPYLPGIGTMRVWHPRGPRRIELRAWTVVNRDMPDEVRNAMRDACTRTSSPSGVFEQSDG
;
A
#
# COMPACT_ATOMS: atom_id res chain seq x y z
N ARG A 1 -11.00 21.59 1.36
CA ARG A 1 -9.63 21.03 1.41
C ARG A 1 -9.35 20.62 2.85
N GLY A 2 -8.92 19.37 3.08
CA GLY A 2 -8.50 18.87 4.39
C GLY A 2 -7.09 18.28 4.34
N THR A 3 -6.44 18.19 5.49
CA THR A 3 -5.13 17.55 5.63
C THR A 3 -5.18 16.54 6.76
N TYR A 4 -4.72 15.31 6.52
CA TYR A 4 -4.61 14.25 7.51
C TYR A 4 -3.21 13.68 7.48
N LYS A 5 -2.42 13.90 8.55
CA LYS A 5 -1.03 13.39 8.67
C LYS A 5 -0.15 13.68 7.44
N GLY A 6 -0.30 14.86 6.85
CA GLY A 6 0.42 15.28 5.64
C GLY A 6 -0.26 14.93 4.31
N LEU A 7 -1.21 14.00 4.30
CA LEU A 7 -2.03 13.72 3.12
C LEU A 7 -3.00 14.89 2.89
N VAL A 8 -2.98 15.47 1.69
CA VAL A 8 -3.88 16.57 1.30
C VAL A 8 -5.02 16.02 0.45
N VAL A 9 -6.25 16.21 0.91
CA VAL A 9 -7.47 15.79 0.20
C VAL A 9 -8.32 17.01 -0.14
N VAL A 10 -8.89 17.01 -1.33
CA VAL A 10 -9.78 18.07 -1.82
C VAL A 10 -11.16 17.49 -2.02
N CYS A 11 -12.16 18.12 -1.39
CA CYS A 11 -13.57 17.91 -1.65
C CYS A 11 -14.14 19.20 -2.23
N PHE A 12 -15.00 19.09 -3.24
CA PHE A 12 -15.67 20.22 -3.88
C PHE A 12 -17.02 20.55 -3.23
N ASP A 13 -17.59 19.61 -2.49
CA ASP A 13 -18.83 19.82 -1.75
C ASP A 13 -18.53 20.55 -0.43
N ALA A 14 -19.16 21.70 -0.25
CA ALA A 14 -18.99 22.54 0.93
C ALA A 14 -19.73 22.00 2.16
N GLU A 15 -20.72 21.13 1.97
CA GLU A 15 -21.49 20.48 3.04
C GLU A 15 -20.90 19.12 3.44
N ALA A 16 -19.81 18.69 2.78
CA ALA A 16 -19.12 17.46 3.10
C ALA A 16 -18.60 17.46 4.56
N PRO A 17 -18.53 16.28 5.20
CA PRO A 17 -17.93 16.16 6.53
C PRO A 17 -16.45 16.55 6.52
N THR A 18 -15.89 16.76 7.71
CA THR A 18 -14.44 16.96 7.84
C THR A 18 -13.68 15.74 7.31
N LEU A 19 -12.42 15.90 6.92
CA LEU A 19 -11.61 14.77 6.45
C LEU A 19 -11.47 13.67 7.52
N GLU A 20 -11.43 14.05 8.80
CA GLU A 20 -11.36 13.09 9.90
C GLU A 20 -12.65 12.29 10.07
N ASP A 21 -13.81 12.94 9.96
CA ASP A 21 -15.12 12.29 10.02
C ASP A 21 -15.36 11.39 8.79
N TYR A 22 -14.94 11.87 7.61
CA TYR A 22 -14.97 11.09 6.37
C TYR A 22 -14.19 9.78 6.51
N LEU A 23 -12.94 9.86 6.98
CA LEU A 23 -12.10 8.69 7.22
C LEU A 23 -12.64 7.81 8.36
N GLY A 24 -13.27 8.42 9.37
CA GLY A 24 -13.87 7.72 10.51
C GLY A 24 -12.87 6.79 11.21
N ASP A 25 -13.31 5.57 11.51
CA ASP A 25 -12.48 4.56 12.16
C ASP A 25 -11.38 4.00 11.24
N TYR A 26 -11.47 4.23 9.93
CA TYR A 26 -10.46 3.77 8.98
C TYR A 26 -9.09 4.45 9.21
N ARG A 27 -9.07 5.60 9.87
CA ARG A 27 -7.84 6.26 10.36
C ARG A 27 -6.91 5.28 11.08
N TRP A 28 -7.46 4.35 11.86
CA TRP A 28 -6.69 3.35 12.58
C TRP A 28 -5.81 2.48 11.66
N TYR A 29 -6.29 2.17 10.46
CA TYR A 29 -5.56 1.43 9.42
C TYR A 29 -4.68 2.32 8.56
N LEU A 30 -5.13 3.53 8.25
CA LEU A 30 -4.37 4.47 7.43
C LEU A 30 -3.08 4.94 8.13
N ASP A 31 -3.13 5.07 9.46
CA ASP A 31 -1.97 5.43 10.30
C ASP A 31 -0.83 4.40 10.22
N ILE A 32 -1.11 3.14 9.85
CA ILE A 32 -0.06 2.13 9.58
C ILE A 32 0.90 2.60 8.49
N VAL A 33 0.44 3.45 7.57
CA VAL A 33 1.27 4.04 6.52
C VAL A 33 1.70 5.45 6.89
N LEU A 34 0.84 6.27 7.47
CA LEU A 34 1.09 7.71 7.62
C LEU A 34 1.76 8.12 8.93
N ASP A 35 1.76 7.29 9.97
CA ASP A 35 2.10 7.70 11.34
C ASP A 35 3.08 6.73 12.04
N GLN A 36 3.92 6.06 11.26
CA GLN A 36 4.88 5.05 11.74
C GLN A 36 5.97 5.62 12.65
N THR A 37 6.43 6.84 12.36
CA THR A 37 7.49 7.55 13.09
C THR A 37 6.99 8.93 13.52
N ASP A 38 7.73 9.57 14.42
CA ASP A 38 7.38 10.92 14.90
C ASP A 38 7.49 11.99 13.81
N GLU A 39 8.31 11.73 12.78
CA GLU A 39 8.52 12.64 11.65
C GLU A 39 7.44 12.52 10.55
N GLY A 40 6.56 11.52 10.66
CA GLY A 40 5.53 11.22 9.68
C GLY A 40 6.11 10.73 8.35
N THR A 41 5.32 10.85 7.29
CA THR A 41 5.68 10.37 5.95
C THR A 41 5.74 11.44 4.89
N GLU A 42 6.31 11.07 3.76
CA GLU A 42 6.31 11.86 2.54
C GLU A 42 6.32 10.95 1.30
N PHE A 43 5.90 11.53 0.18
CA PHE A 43 6.05 10.90 -1.12
C PHE A 43 7.42 11.21 -1.70
N ILE A 44 8.10 10.18 -2.19
CA ILE A 44 9.28 10.39 -3.01
C ILE A 44 8.86 11.14 -4.28
N GLY A 45 9.57 12.23 -4.58
CA GLY A 45 9.23 13.14 -5.66
C GLY A 45 9.08 12.47 -7.04
N GLY A 46 8.32 13.12 -7.92
CA GLY A 46 7.87 12.55 -9.19
C GLY A 46 6.49 11.92 -9.07
N CYS A 47 6.05 11.26 -10.14
CA CYS A 47 4.80 10.51 -10.19
C CYS A 47 4.87 9.57 -11.38
N VAL A 48 4.64 8.28 -11.15
CA VAL A 48 4.47 7.30 -12.22
C VAL A 48 3.05 7.43 -12.77
N ARG A 49 2.91 7.55 -14.09
CA ARG A 49 1.62 7.71 -14.77
C ARG A 49 1.39 6.59 -15.77
N ASN A 50 0.25 5.91 -15.66
CA ASN A 50 -0.11 4.80 -16.53
C ASN A 50 -1.53 5.02 -17.04
N ASP A 51 -1.75 4.80 -18.33
CA ASP A 51 -3.06 4.83 -18.96
C ASP A 51 -3.59 3.40 -19.13
N PHE A 52 -4.83 3.16 -18.71
CA PHE A 52 -5.50 1.87 -18.90
C PHE A 52 -6.87 2.04 -19.56
N GLN A 53 -7.24 1.09 -20.43
CA GLN A 53 -8.54 1.03 -21.09
C GLN A 53 -9.58 0.26 -20.26
N ARG A 54 -9.82 0.74 -19.05
CA ARG A 54 -10.77 0.13 -18.12
C ARG A 54 -11.47 1.19 -17.28
N ASN A 55 -12.50 0.76 -16.58
CA ASN A 55 -13.21 1.58 -15.61
C ASN A 55 -12.39 1.69 -14.30
N ARG A 56 -12.55 2.78 -13.53
CA ARG A 56 -11.75 2.98 -12.30
C ARG A 56 -12.12 1.99 -11.20
N GLU A 57 -13.36 1.51 -11.22
CA GLU A 57 -13.89 0.61 -10.21
C GLU A 57 -13.09 -0.70 -10.17
N PHE A 58 -12.61 -1.23 -11.31
CA PHE A 58 -11.73 -2.41 -11.37
C PHE A 58 -10.44 -2.22 -10.57
N GLY A 59 -9.80 -1.06 -10.69
CA GLY A 59 -8.57 -0.77 -9.94
C GLY A 59 -8.82 -0.54 -8.44
N VAL A 60 -10.06 -0.25 -8.04
CA VAL A 60 -10.43 -0.04 -6.64
C VAL A 60 -10.87 -1.35 -6.00
N GLU A 61 -11.71 -2.14 -6.68
CA GLU A 61 -12.19 -3.43 -6.17
C GLU A 61 -11.04 -4.42 -5.98
N ASN A 62 -10.07 -4.44 -6.92
CA ASN A 62 -8.88 -5.28 -6.83
C ASN A 62 -8.05 -4.98 -5.56
N PHE A 63 -7.93 -3.70 -5.19
CA PHE A 63 -7.14 -3.29 -4.02
C PHE A 63 -7.92 -3.30 -2.72
N ILE A 64 -9.25 -3.26 -2.75
CA ILE A 64 -10.04 -3.17 -1.51
C ILE A 64 -10.36 -4.54 -0.93
N GLY A 65 -10.40 -5.60 -1.75
CA GLY A 65 -10.96 -6.89 -1.33
C GLY A 65 -10.71 -8.09 -2.24
N ASP A 66 -9.72 -8.06 -3.13
CA ASP A 66 -9.35 -9.21 -3.98
C ASP A 66 -8.02 -9.85 -3.53
N LEU A 67 -7.94 -10.44 -2.34
CA LEU A 67 -6.71 -11.13 -1.93
C LEU A 67 -6.50 -12.41 -2.75
N SER A 68 -7.59 -12.93 -3.32
CA SER A 68 -7.63 -14.20 -4.03
C SER A 68 -6.82 -14.20 -5.32
N HIS A 69 -6.86 -13.11 -6.10
CA HIS A 69 -6.09 -13.04 -7.35
C HIS A 69 -4.59 -13.08 -7.10
N ALA A 70 -4.12 -12.66 -5.91
CA ALA A 70 -2.71 -12.57 -5.61
C ALA A 70 -1.99 -13.91 -5.76
N SER A 71 -2.63 -15.03 -5.42
CA SER A 71 -2.00 -16.35 -5.58
C SER A 71 -2.03 -16.90 -6.99
N TRP A 72 -2.91 -16.38 -7.85
CA TRP A 72 -3.12 -16.89 -9.20
C TRP A 72 -2.50 -15.96 -10.24
N THR A 73 -2.99 -14.73 -10.31
CA THR A 73 -2.56 -13.70 -11.26
C THR A 73 -1.08 -13.36 -11.11
N HIS A 74 -0.57 -13.31 -9.87
CA HIS A 74 0.83 -12.96 -9.61
C HIS A 74 1.79 -14.16 -9.53
N ASP A 75 1.36 -15.40 -9.78
CA ASP A 75 2.21 -16.58 -9.56
C ASP A 75 3.55 -16.50 -10.31
N SER A 76 3.52 -16.07 -11.58
CA SER A 76 4.73 -15.89 -12.39
C SER A 76 5.64 -14.78 -11.86
N GLY A 77 5.08 -13.62 -11.51
CA GLY A 77 5.80 -12.49 -10.93
C GLY A 77 6.39 -12.81 -9.55
N ALA A 78 5.68 -13.60 -8.75
CA ALA A 78 6.14 -14.07 -7.46
C ALA A 78 7.34 -14.99 -7.66
N LYS A 79 7.20 -16.06 -8.45
CA LYS A 79 8.31 -16.99 -8.75
C LYS A 79 9.55 -16.28 -9.30
N ALA A 80 9.38 -15.26 -10.13
CA ALA A 80 10.47 -14.45 -10.66
C ALA A 80 11.23 -13.65 -9.58
N THR A 81 10.54 -13.26 -8.51
CA THR A 81 11.10 -12.43 -7.44
C THR A 81 11.54 -13.20 -6.19
N THR A 82 10.98 -14.39 -5.93
CA THR A 82 11.11 -15.15 -4.68
C THR A 82 11.93 -16.44 -4.80
N PHE A 83 12.88 -16.51 -5.76
CA PHE A 83 13.68 -17.70 -6.04
C PHE A 83 12.83 -18.92 -6.46
N GLY A 84 11.79 -18.70 -7.26
CA GLY A 84 10.93 -19.75 -7.79
C GLY A 84 9.80 -20.18 -6.87
N LYS A 85 9.58 -19.51 -5.73
CA LYS A 85 8.48 -19.83 -4.80
C LYS A 85 7.16 -19.15 -5.21
N PRO A 86 6.03 -19.87 -5.24
CA PRO A 86 4.73 -19.23 -5.46
C PRO A 86 4.34 -18.36 -4.26
N VAL A 87 3.29 -17.53 -4.43
CA VAL A 87 2.78 -16.65 -3.37
C VAL A 87 2.45 -17.39 -2.07
N PRO A 88 1.71 -18.51 -2.07
CA PRO A 88 1.36 -19.21 -0.83
C PRO A 88 2.57 -19.70 -0.01
N ASP A 89 3.70 -19.97 -0.68
CA ASP A 89 4.92 -20.48 -0.03
C ASP A 89 5.78 -19.36 0.53
N PHE A 90 5.80 -18.20 -0.15
CA PHE A 90 6.65 -17.07 0.23
C PHE A 90 5.91 -16.07 1.15
N MET A 91 4.61 -15.89 0.91
CA MET A 91 3.72 -15.05 1.69
C MET A 91 2.47 -15.84 2.09
N PRO A 92 2.62 -16.84 2.98
CA PRO A 92 1.48 -17.63 3.42
C PRO A 92 0.45 -16.71 4.06
N VAL A 93 -0.77 -16.75 3.53
CA VAL A 93 -1.91 -16.09 4.18
C VAL A 93 -2.30 -16.97 5.37
N GLU A 94 -2.01 -16.50 6.58
CA GLU A 94 -2.40 -17.19 7.83
C GLU A 94 -3.93 -17.41 7.85
N GLN A 95 -4.40 -18.41 8.61
CA GLN A 95 -5.85 -18.65 8.82
C GLN A 95 -6.58 -17.38 9.31
N ASP A 96 -5.88 -16.49 9.99
CA ASP A 96 -6.40 -15.23 10.55
C ASP A 96 -6.38 -14.06 9.55
N SER A 97 -6.47 -14.32 8.25
CA SER A 97 -6.71 -13.26 7.27
C SER A 97 -8.09 -12.62 7.44
N PHE A 98 -8.20 -11.35 7.07
CA PHE A 98 -9.43 -10.58 7.30
C PHE A 98 -9.68 -9.56 6.19
N HIS A 99 -10.94 -9.16 6.07
CA HIS A 99 -11.39 -7.97 5.34
C HIS A 99 -12.13 -7.05 6.32
N ARG A 100 -11.84 -5.75 6.24
CA ARG A 100 -12.45 -4.69 7.06
C ARG A 100 -12.86 -3.52 6.18
N ASN A 101 -13.99 -2.93 6.51
CA ASN A 101 -14.52 -1.73 5.88
C ASN A 101 -14.96 -0.74 6.94
N ALA A 102 -14.69 0.55 6.72
CA ALA A 102 -15.28 1.65 7.47
C ALA A 102 -15.48 2.84 6.51
N ASN A 103 -16.68 3.41 6.48
CA ASN A 103 -17.06 4.53 5.59
C ASN A 103 -16.75 4.30 4.10
N GLY A 104 -16.82 3.05 3.63
CA GLY A 104 -16.50 2.70 2.25
C GLY A 104 -14.99 2.55 1.97
N HIS A 105 -14.12 2.93 2.91
CA HIS A 105 -12.70 2.59 2.89
C HIS A 105 -12.53 1.13 3.31
N GLY A 106 -11.63 0.41 2.66
CA GLY A 106 -11.49 -1.01 2.92
C GLY A 106 -10.05 -1.48 2.83
N ARG A 107 -9.79 -2.58 3.53
CA ARG A 107 -8.51 -3.26 3.53
C ARG A 107 -8.76 -4.73 3.78
N GLU A 108 -7.97 -5.54 3.11
CA GLU A 108 -7.85 -6.96 3.38
C GLU A 108 -6.39 -7.31 3.68
N GLY A 109 -6.18 -8.51 4.20
CA GLY A 109 -4.85 -9.06 4.34
C GLY A 109 -4.66 -9.99 5.53
N GLY A 110 -3.40 -10.39 5.71
CA GLY A 110 -2.95 -11.23 6.80
C GLY A 110 -2.45 -10.46 8.03
N THR A 111 -2.04 -11.24 9.04
CA THR A 111 -1.45 -10.74 10.29
C THR A 111 0.00 -11.20 10.51
N ASP A 112 0.67 -11.68 9.45
CA ASP A 112 1.99 -12.31 9.54
C ASP A 112 3.16 -11.32 9.79
N GLY A 113 2.96 -10.04 9.51
CA GLY A 113 3.92 -8.95 9.77
C GLY A 113 5.08 -8.85 8.77
N LEU A 114 5.12 -9.71 7.74
CA LEU A 114 6.27 -9.87 6.87
C LEU A 114 5.97 -9.89 5.37
N GLY A 115 4.85 -10.42 4.89
CA GLY A 115 4.55 -10.75 3.49
C GLY A 115 5.03 -9.73 2.44
N THR A 116 4.27 -8.66 2.21
CA THR A 116 4.60 -7.66 1.17
C THR A 116 5.89 -6.89 1.46
N LEU A 117 6.25 -6.69 2.73
CA LEU A 117 7.52 -6.08 3.12
C LEU A 117 8.71 -7.01 2.80
N GLY A 118 8.52 -8.31 2.95
CA GLY A 118 9.49 -9.37 2.67
C GLY A 118 9.83 -9.39 1.20
N ILE A 119 8.82 -9.32 0.31
CA ILE A 119 9.04 -9.17 -1.14
C ILE A 119 9.87 -7.92 -1.46
N THR A 120 9.51 -6.79 -0.86
CA THR A 120 10.15 -5.49 -1.13
C THR A 120 11.61 -5.48 -0.65
N SER A 121 11.89 -6.14 0.47
CA SER A 121 13.20 -6.18 1.13
C SER A 121 14.09 -7.37 0.76
N LEU A 122 13.58 -8.41 0.09
CA LEU A 122 14.31 -9.67 -0.16
C LEU A 122 15.68 -9.47 -0.81
N ARG A 123 15.78 -8.57 -1.80
CA ARG A 123 17.03 -8.22 -2.49
C ARG A 123 17.65 -6.91 -1.99
N ARG A 124 17.10 -6.36 -0.90
CA ARG A 124 17.41 -5.04 -0.34
C ARG A 124 17.30 -5.10 1.20
N PRO A 125 18.17 -5.85 1.87
CA PRO A 125 18.02 -6.14 3.31
C PRO A 125 18.02 -4.87 4.19
N ALA A 126 18.61 -3.77 3.72
CA ALA A 126 18.58 -2.47 4.39
C ALA A 126 17.14 -1.97 4.67
N ILE A 127 16.17 -2.32 3.81
CA ILE A 127 14.74 -2.00 4.01
C ILE A 127 14.21 -2.72 5.25
N MET A 128 14.44 -4.04 5.34
CA MET A 128 14.00 -4.82 6.48
C MET A 128 14.69 -4.32 7.77
N ALA A 129 16.00 -4.14 7.72
CA ALA A 129 16.77 -3.65 8.87
C ALA A 129 16.24 -2.30 9.39
N TYR A 130 15.94 -1.36 8.49
CA TYR A 130 15.34 -0.09 8.85
C TYR A 130 13.99 -0.26 9.57
N TYR A 131 13.07 -1.03 8.99
CA TYR A 131 11.76 -1.20 9.62
C TYR A 131 11.82 -1.97 10.92
N GLN A 132 12.74 -2.93 11.07
CA GLN A 132 12.98 -3.61 12.34
C GLN A 132 13.45 -2.62 13.43
N GLN A 133 14.36 -1.70 13.10
CA GLN A 133 14.76 -0.63 14.03
C GLN A 133 13.60 0.30 14.41
N LYS A 134 12.64 0.51 13.49
CA LYS A 134 11.47 1.37 13.73
C LYS A 134 10.30 0.66 14.42
N ARG A 135 10.30 -0.67 14.58
CA ARG A 135 9.18 -1.42 15.20
C ARG A 135 8.81 -0.89 16.59
N ALA A 136 9.80 -0.61 17.44
CA ALA A 136 9.54 -0.09 18.80
C ALA A 136 8.87 1.30 18.77
N GLN A 137 9.31 2.19 17.88
CA GLN A 137 8.70 3.50 17.69
C GLN A 137 7.27 3.36 17.14
N MET A 138 7.07 2.48 16.16
CA MET A 138 5.77 2.18 15.59
C MET A 138 4.82 1.58 16.64
N ALA A 139 5.30 0.70 17.53
CA ALA A 139 4.51 0.10 18.61
C ALA A 139 4.10 1.14 19.65
N ARG A 140 4.97 2.08 20.00
CA ARG A 140 4.61 3.20 20.88
C ARG A 140 3.50 4.07 20.29
N ARG A 141 3.51 4.29 18.96
CA ARG A 141 2.53 5.16 18.28
C ARG A 141 1.21 4.45 17.96
N LEU A 142 1.31 3.20 17.50
CA LEU A 142 0.21 2.45 16.90
C LEU A 142 -0.17 1.20 17.73
N GLY A 143 0.57 0.86 18.77
CA GLY A 143 0.38 -0.39 19.50
C GLY A 143 0.95 -1.62 18.77
N GLU A 144 1.18 -2.67 19.55
CA GLU A 144 1.91 -3.87 19.10
C GLU A 144 1.30 -4.56 17.89
N LEU A 145 -0.03 -4.67 17.83
CA LEU A 145 -0.73 -5.33 16.72
C LEU A 145 -0.42 -4.67 15.37
N ARG A 146 -0.57 -3.34 15.30
CA ARG A 146 -0.28 -2.57 14.07
C ARG A 146 1.20 -2.62 13.74
N ALA A 147 2.03 -2.54 14.77
CA ALA A 147 3.46 -2.43 14.62
C ALA A 147 4.16 -3.73 14.26
N THR A 148 3.66 -4.91 14.65
CA THR A 148 4.36 -6.19 14.47
C THR A 148 3.61 -7.19 13.60
N ARG A 149 2.28 -7.13 13.58
CA ARG A 149 1.42 -8.11 12.89
C ARG A 149 0.71 -7.53 11.68
N LEU A 150 0.41 -6.23 11.62
CA LEU A 150 -0.28 -5.64 10.45
C LEU A 150 0.65 -4.90 9.48
N PHE A 151 1.67 -4.24 10.00
CA PHE A 151 2.69 -3.64 9.16
C PHE A 151 3.59 -4.73 8.57
N GLY A 152 3.66 -4.77 7.25
CA GLY A 152 4.51 -5.66 6.47
C GLY A 152 3.83 -6.91 5.92
N SER A 153 2.68 -7.31 6.46
CA SER A 153 1.86 -8.44 6.01
C SER A 153 1.41 -8.33 4.56
N VAL A 154 0.87 -9.42 4.00
CA VAL A 154 0.16 -9.32 2.72
C VAL A 154 -1.10 -8.50 2.89
N VAL A 155 -1.14 -7.31 2.27
CA VAL A 155 -2.18 -6.31 2.50
C VAL A 155 -2.41 -5.52 1.23
N SER A 156 -3.68 -5.38 0.89
CA SER A 156 -4.22 -4.47 -0.11
C SER A 156 -5.29 -3.60 0.55
N ALA A 157 -5.29 -2.32 0.20
CA ALA A 157 -6.18 -1.34 0.82
C ALA A 157 -6.59 -0.25 -0.16
N SER A 158 -7.75 0.36 0.10
CA SER A 158 -8.21 1.53 -0.65
C SER A 158 -8.99 2.50 0.22
N VAL A 159 -8.60 3.78 0.12
CA VAL A 159 -9.43 4.89 0.58
C VAL A 159 -10.38 5.22 -0.56
N PHE A 160 -11.68 4.98 -0.34
CA PHE A 160 -12.75 5.45 -1.21
C PHE A 160 -12.52 6.93 -1.63
N PRO A 161 -12.88 7.33 -2.86
CA PRO A 161 -13.45 6.50 -3.92
C PRO A 161 -12.41 5.82 -4.83
N ASN A 162 -11.15 6.23 -4.80
CA ASN A 162 -10.20 5.89 -5.86
C ASN A 162 -8.72 5.93 -5.46
N SER A 163 -8.41 5.81 -4.17
CA SER A 163 -7.05 5.96 -3.66
C SER A 163 -6.50 4.67 -3.03
N PRO A 164 -6.14 3.66 -3.84
CA PRO A 164 -5.54 2.43 -3.33
C PRO A 164 -4.09 2.58 -2.90
N TYR A 165 -3.67 1.67 -2.03
CA TYR A 165 -2.31 1.63 -1.50
C TYR A 165 -1.94 0.24 -0.99
N LEU A 166 -0.63 -0.05 -0.96
CA LEU A 166 -0.07 -1.28 -0.41
C LEU A 166 0.97 -0.90 0.65
N PRO A 167 0.66 -1.04 1.95
CA PRO A 167 1.55 -0.60 3.03
C PRO A 167 2.96 -1.20 2.99
N GLY A 168 3.11 -2.50 2.70
CA GLY A 168 4.43 -3.16 2.72
C GLY A 168 5.25 -2.97 1.45
N ILE A 169 4.60 -2.69 0.30
CA ILE A 169 5.30 -2.26 -0.93
C ILE A 169 5.63 -0.77 -0.87
N GLY A 170 4.88 0.01 -0.08
CA GLY A 170 5.05 1.45 0.05
C GLY A 170 4.52 2.22 -1.16
N THR A 171 3.53 1.71 -1.88
CA THR A 171 2.85 2.45 -2.95
C THR A 171 1.56 3.09 -2.45
N MET A 172 1.33 4.36 -2.79
CA MET A 172 0.03 5.01 -2.70
C MET A 172 -0.35 5.57 -4.07
N ARG A 173 -1.63 5.47 -4.41
CA ARG A 173 -2.09 5.62 -5.79
C ARG A 173 -3.38 6.42 -5.85
N VAL A 174 -3.66 7.00 -7.02
CA VAL A 174 -4.97 7.56 -7.36
C VAL A 174 -5.35 7.13 -8.77
N TRP A 175 -6.53 6.53 -8.91
CA TRP A 175 -7.13 6.21 -10.21
C TRP A 175 -7.97 7.38 -10.70
N HIS A 176 -7.40 8.22 -11.58
CA HIS A 176 -8.14 9.34 -12.15
C HIS A 176 -9.03 8.86 -13.31
N PRO A 177 -10.36 8.97 -13.21
CA PRO A 177 -11.24 8.61 -14.32
C PRO A 177 -11.04 9.54 -15.51
N ARG A 178 -10.99 8.96 -16.71
CA ARG A 178 -10.94 9.63 -18.02
C ARG A 178 -12.13 9.20 -18.87
N GLY A 179 -13.32 9.28 -18.27
CA GLY A 179 -14.55 8.66 -18.78
C GLY A 179 -14.76 7.25 -18.20
N PRO A 180 -15.81 6.53 -18.65
CA PRO A 180 -16.20 5.26 -18.04
C PRO A 180 -15.28 4.08 -18.41
N ARG A 181 -14.47 4.19 -19.47
CA ARG A 181 -13.63 3.10 -20.01
C ARG A 181 -12.14 3.43 -20.07
N ARG A 182 -11.71 4.51 -19.40
CA ARG A 182 -10.30 4.88 -19.34
C ARG A 182 -9.97 5.48 -17.99
N ILE A 183 -8.78 5.17 -17.51
CA ILE A 183 -8.21 5.75 -16.29
C ILE A 183 -6.75 6.16 -16.51
N GLU A 184 -6.34 7.19 -15.80
CA GLU A 184 -4.94 7.55 -15.59
C GLU A 184 -4.58 7.20 -14.14
N LEU A 185 -3.78 6.16 -13.94
CA LEU A 185 -3.16 5.87 -12.67
C LEU A 185 -2.09 6.90 -12.38
N ARG A 186 -2.08 7.42 -11.16
CA ARG A 186 -0.93 8.12 -10.59
C ARG A 186 -0.45 7.37 -9.36
N ALA A 187 0.81 6.97 -9.36
CA ALA A 187 1.42 6.21 -8.27
C ALA A 187 2.66 6.92 -7.72
N TRP A 188 2.79 6.86 -6.40
CA TRP A 188 3.91 7.39 -5.63
C TRP A 188 4.45 6.30 -4.70
N THR A 189 5.74 6.41 -4.37
CA THR A 189 6.33 5.68 -3.26
C THR A 189 6.24 6.54 -2.00
N VAL A 190 5.60 6.02 -0.95
CA VAL A 190 5.52 6.65 0.37
C VAL A 190 6.61 6.07 1.27
N VAL A 191 7.30 6.95 2.00
CA VAL A 191 8.35 6.59 2.96
C VAL A 191 8.23 7.46 4.21
N ASN A 192 8.83 7.02 5.30
CA ASN A 192 8.99 7.87 6.48
C ASN A 192 9.95 9.01 6.15
N ARG A 193 9.68 10.22 6.66
CA ARG A 193 10.47 11.41 6.35
C ARG A 193 11.92 11.29 6.86
N ASP A 194 12.11 10.58 7.97
CA ASP A 194 13.41 10.27 8.57
C ASP A 194 14.11 9.04 7.95
N MET A 195 13.60 8.50 6.83
CA MET A 195 14.24 7.37 6.17
C MET A 195 15.58 7.79 5.54
N PRO A 196 16.70 7.11 5.86
CA PRO A 196 18.00 7.38 5.26
C PRO A 196 17.97 7.26 3.74
N ASP A 197 18.74 8.08 3.04
CA ASP A 197 18.69 8.18 1.57
C ASP A 197 18.96 6.85 0.86
N GLU A 198 19.88 6.03 1.37
CA GLU A 198 20.15 4.69 0.84
C GLU A 198 18.89 3.79 0.89
N VAL A 199 18.22 3.77 2.04
CA VAL A 199 17.00 2.97 2.26
C VAL A 199 15.83 3.53 1.45
N ARG A 200 15.71 4.86 1.38
CA ARG A 200 14.73 5.58 0.57
C ARG A 200 14.86 5.23 -0.91
N ASN A 201 16.07 5.23 -1.45
CA ASN A 201 16.34 4.84 -2.83
C ASN A 201 16.04 3.34 -3.05
N ALA A 202 16.42 2.48 -2.10
CA ALA A 202 16.10 1.06 -2.14
C ALA A 202 14.58 0.80 -2.15
N MET A 203 13.80 1.54 -1.37
CA MET A 203 12.34 1.50 -1.35
C MET A 203 11.74 1.97 -2.67
N ARG A 204 12.19 3.10 -3.23
CA ARG A 204 11.76 3.59 -4.56
C ARG A 204 11.91 2.49 -5.60
N ASP A 205 13.12 1.95 -5.71
CA ASP A 205 13.43 0.91 -6.70
C ASP A 205 12.60 -0.37 -6.50
N ALA A 206 12.39 -0.77 -5.24
CA ALA A 206 11.61 -1.97 -4.93
C ALA A 206 10.13 -1.76 -5.29
N CYS A 207 9.56 -0.61 -4.94
CA CYS A 207 8.21 -0.21 -5.34
C CYS A 207 8.05 -0.11 -6.86
N THR A 208 9.04 0.44 -7.58
CA THR A 208 9.01 0.51 -9.05
C THR A 208 9.09 -0.89 -9.68
N ARG A 209 9.93 -1.77 -9.13
CA ARG A 209 10.08 -3.15 -9.63
C ARG A 209 8.80 -3.98 -9.50
N THR A 210 7.94 -3.68 -8.53
CA THR A 210 6.69 -4.41 -8.28
C THR A 210 5.48 -3.76 -8.93
N SER A 211 5.37 -2.44 -8.86
CA SER A 211 4.10 -1.70 -9.02
C SER A 211 4.18 -0.50 -9.98
N SER A 212 5.03 -0.56 -11.00
CA SER A 212 5.15 0.44 -12.08
C SER A 212 4.64 -0.13 -13.42
N PRO A 213 4.62 0.62 -14.56
CA PRO A 213 4.30 0.04 -15.87
C PRO A 213 5.09 -1.22 -16.23
N SER A 214 6.33 -1.32 -15.73
CA SER A 214 7.21 -2.47 -15.90
C SER A 214 7.33 -3.32 -14.63
N GLY A 215 6.38 -3.15 -13.70
CA GLY A 215 6.35 -3.83 -12.42
C GLY A 215 5.91 -5.28 -12.59
N VAL A 216 6.62 -6.20 -11.94
CA VAL A 216 6.37 -7.65 -12.10
C VAL A 216 4.97 -8.09 -11.67
N PHE A 217 4.30 -7.35 -10.79
CA PHE A 217 2.92 -7.64 -10.36
C PHE A 217 1.91 -6.77 -11.12
N GLU A 218 2.22 -5.49 -11.33
CA GLU A 218 1.33 -4.58 -12.06
C GLU A 218 1.05 -5.06 -13.49
N GLN A 219 2.03 -5.69 -14.15
CA GLN A 219 1.85 -6.21 -15.51
C GLN A 219 0.88 -7.39 -15.59
N SER A 220 0.71 -8.17 -14.51
CA SER A 220 -0.26 -9.26 -14.49
C SER A 220 -1.71 -8.78 -14.27
N ASP A 221 -1.88 -7.57 -13.73
CA ASP A 221 -3.20 -6.94 -13.55
C ASP A 221 -3.62 -6.07 -14.73
N GLY A 222 -2.69 -5.83 -15.68
CA GLY A 222 -2.75 -4.87 -16.79
C GLY A 222 -3.79 -5.12 -17.86
#